data_AF-A0A239LLK8-F1
#
_entry.id   AF-A0A239LLK8-F1
#
_cell.length_a   1.000
_cell.length_b   1.000
_cell.length_c   1.000
_cell.angle_alpha   90.00
_cell.angle_beta   90.00
_cell.angle_gamma   90.00
#
_symmetry.space_group_name_H-M   'P 1'
#
loop_
_entity.id
_entity.type
_entity.pdbx_description
1 polymer ?
#
loop_
_entity_poly.entity_id
_entity_poly.type
_entity_poly.pdbx_seq_one_letter_code
_entity_poly.pdbx_strand_id
1 'polypeptide(L)'
;MLLKSRPVWSVAAALAVGTVGLAGCSSDDGSDAAAGDATTSAASSQAEGGSDASSEVCTKLQDISDYEMQSMTALAGADPADWPALQAALTAYSTGLAEHYDPAIDVADEQTASDLTKLRDASSAATASAADAPSYEAFNEASTTSIDVETAQAAIDASNRVDQYAQNTCGFSINQQQEAPAPAPAPGG
;
A
#
# COMPACT_ATOMS: atom_id res chain seq x y z
N MET A 1 20.43 12.46 4.56
CA MET A 1 19.91 11.09 4.50
C MET A 1 18.65 11.13 3.65
N LEU A 2 18.59 10.39 2.55
CA LEU A 2 17.37 10.29 1.74
C LEU A 2 16.25 9.78 2.63
N LEU A 3 15.09 10.46 2.64
CA LEU A 3 13.86 9.87 3.15
C LEU A 3 13.72 8.54 2.41
N LYS A 4 13.87 7.45 3.15
CA LYS A 4 13.63 6.11 2.63
C LYS A 4 12.11 6.07 2.44
N SER A 5 11.64 6.44 1.25
CA SER A 5 10.23 6.33 0.85
C SER A 5 9.81 4.92 1.20
N ARG A 6 9.03 4.79 2.27
CA ARG A 6 8.42 3.51 2.60
C ARG A 6 7.35 3.35 1.52
N PRO A 7 7.39 2.30 0.68
CA PRO A 7 6.29 2.03 -0.23
C PRO A 7 5.06 1.87 0.64
N VAL A 8 4.12 2.81 0.49
CA VAL A 8 2.94 2.87 1.33
C VAL A 8 1.82 2.19 0.58
N TRP A 9 1.27 1.15 1.17
CA TRP A 9 0.26 0.30 0.56
C TRP A 9 -1.18 0.86 0.64
N SER A 10 -1.34 2.14 0.98
CA SER A 10 -2.66 2.74 1.16
C SER A 10 -2.60 4.23 0.85
N VAL A 11 -3.61 4.71 0.09
CA VAL A 11 -3.82 6.14 -0.17
C VAL A 11 -3.87 6.94 1.16
N ALA A 12 -4.42 6.33 2.22
CA ALA A 12 -4.41 6.88 3.58
C ALA A 12 -3.01 7.25 4.09
N ALA A 13 -2.04 6.37 3.91
CA ALA A 13 -0.70 6.62 4.42
C ALA A 13 0.17 7.43 3.42
N ALA A 14 -0.17 7.46 2.13
CA ALA A 14 0.40 8.42 1.18
C ALA A 14 -0.04 9.86 1.52
N LEU A 15 -1.30 10.04 1.91
CA LEU A 15 -1.84 11.33 2.38
C LEU A 15 -1.28 11.72 3.76
N ALA A 16 -1.04 10.75 4.66
CA ALA A 16 -0.44 11.02 5.97
C ALA A 16 1.02 11.50 5.89
N VAL A 17 1.79 11.08 4.88
CA VAL A 17 3.18 11.55 4.68
C VAL A 17 3.23 12.99 4.13
N GLY A 18 2.20 13.43 3.40
CA GLY A 18 2.10 14.77 2.82
C GLY A 18 2.00 15.93 3.84
N THR A 19 1.62 15.64 5.09
CA THR A 19 1.44 16.65 6.15
C THR A 19 2.63 16.83 7.08
N VAL A 20 3.65 15.96 7.02
CA VAL A 20 4.89 16.11 7.83
C VAL A 20 5.88 17.03 7.11
N GLY A 21 5.46 18.27 6.91
CA GLY A 21 6.35 19.36 6.53
C GLY A 21 7.19 19.81 7.74
N LEU A 22 8.51 19.58 7.63
CA LEU A 22 9.57 20.49 8.06
C LEU A 22 9.51 21.04 9.51
N ALA A 23 9.95 20.24 10.49
CA ALA A 23 10.59 20.77 11.69
C ALA A 23 11.77 19.86 12.06
N GLY A 24 12.98 20.41 11.99
CA GLY A 24 14.21 19.65 12.09
C GLY A 24 14.50 19.07 13.47
N CYS A 25 15.36 18.04 13.50
CA CYS A 25 16.36 17.93 14.54
C CYS A 25 17.55 17.13 14.00
N SER A 26 18.63 17.86 13.75
CA SER A 26 20.00 17.37 13.65
C SER A 26 20.34 16.49 14.85
N SER A 27 20.97 15.33 14.62
CA SER A 27 22.13 14.84 15.39
C SER A 27 22.73 13.58 14.76
N ASP A 28 24.03 13.51 14.97
CA ASP A 28 25.09 12.78 14.29
C ASP A 28 25.47 11.48 15.03
N ASP A 29 26.17 10.61 14.30
CA ASP A 29 27.12 9.57 14.74
C ASP A 29 26.63 8.14 15.14
N GLY A 30 27.32 7.13 14.57
CA GLY A 30 27.39 5.77 15.11
C GLY A 30 27.33 4.60 14.12
N SER A 31 28.51 4.09 13.76
CA SER A 31 28.95 2.83 13.11
C SER A 31 28.09 1.55 13.36
N ASP A 32 28.20 0.39 12.68
CA ASP A 32 29.35 -0.31 12.10
C ASP A 32 28.85 -1.48 11.19
N ALA A 33 29.69 -1.97 10.30
CA ALA A 33 29.42 -3.13 9.45
C ALA A 33 29.64 -4.46 10.20
N ALA A 34 28.74 -5.44 10.04
CA ALA A 34 29.05 -6.84 10.33
C ALA A 34 28.29 -7.79 9.40
N ALA A 35 29.06 -8.65 8.74
CA ALA A 35 28.64 -9.73 7.87
C ALA A 35 27.97 -10.89 8.64
N GLY A 36 27.16 -11.68 7.93
CA GLY A 36 26.63 -12.95 8.41
C GLY A 36 25.94 -13.72 7.29
N ASP A 37 26.74 -14.52 6.58
CA ASP A 37 26.31 -15.59 5.67
C ASP A 37 25.62 -16.73 6.45
N ALA A 38 24.48 -17.22 5.98
CA ALA A 38 24.00 -18.57 6.25
C ALA A 38 22.98 -19.02 5.19
N THR A 39 23.48 -19.80 4.25
CA THR A 39 22.73 -20.64 3.30
C THR A 39 21.88 -21.69 4.03
N THR A 40 20.61 -21.93 3.61
CA THR A 40 20.08 -23.24 3.15
C THR A 40 18.56 -23.25 2.98
N SER A 41 18.17 -23.41 1.71
CA SER A 41 17.01 -24.10 1.11
C SER A 41 15.82 -24.57 1.94
N ALA A 42 14.62 -24.23 1.46
CA ALA A 42 13.53 -25.19 1.30
C ALA A 42 12.85 -24.95 -0.06
N ALA A 43 13.21 -25.76 -1.04
CA ALA A 43 12.39 -25.97 -2.22
C ALA A 43 11.12 -26.68 -1.76
N SER A 44 9.96 -26.06 -1.95
CA SER A 44 8.67 -26.71 -1.80
C SER A 44 8.06 -26.84 -3.19
N SER A 45 8.27 -28.01 -3.79
CA SER A 45 7.39 -28.48 -4.85
C SER A 45 6.07 -28.87 -4.20
N GLN A 46 4.95 -28.31 -4.68
CA GLN A 46 3.67 -29.00 -4.55
C GLN A 46 2.87 -28.83 -5.83
N ALA A 47 2.54 -29.97 -6.42
CA ALA A 47 1.71 -30.11 -7.59
C ALA A 47 0.25 -30.32 -7.15
N GLU A 48 -0.64 -29.60 -7.82
CA GLU A 48 -1.99 -29.93 -8.27
C GLU A 48 -2.99 -30.60 -7.28
N GLY A 49 -4.13 -29.94 -7.07
CA GLY A 49 -5.40 -30.65 -6.85
C GLY A 49 -6.14 -30.37 -5.54
N GLY A 50 -6.27 -29.10 -5.16
CA GLY A 50 -7.15 -28.62 -4.10
C GLY A 50 -6.77 -27.17 -3.83
N SER A 51 -7.70 -26.22 -3.90
CA SER A 51 -7.39 -24.84 -3.53
C SER A 51 -7.08 -24.83 -2.03
N ASP A 52 -5.80 -24.96 -1.66
CA ASP A 52 -5.37 -24.73 -0.29
C ASP A 52 -5.80 -23.31 0.09
N ALA A 53 -6.34 -23.13 1.30
CA ALA A 53 -6.78 -21.81 1.78
C ALA A 53 -5.66 -20.76 1.67
N SER A 54 -4.39 -21.19 1.79
CA SER A 54 -3.21 -20.38 1.51
C SER A 54 -3.09 -19.96 0.04
N SER A 55 -3.38 -20.83 -0.92
CA SER A 55 -3.39 -20.47 -2.35
C SER A 55 -4.52 -19.49 -2.69
N GLU A 56 -5.66 -19.62 -2.03
CA GLU A 56 -6.80 -18.73 -2.22
C GLU A 56 -6.50 -17.31 -1.69
N VAL A 57 -6.05 -17.19 -0.43
CA VAL A 57 -5.67 -15.89 0.14
C VAL A 57 -4.54 -15.23 -0.65
N CYS A 58 -3.56 -15.99 -1.16
CA CYS A 58 -2.50 -15.43 -2.00
C CYS A 58 -3.02 -14.85 -3.31
N THR A 59 -4.00 -15.50 -3.94
CA THR A 59 -4.65 -14.98 -5.15
C THR A 59 -5.40 -13.68 -4.84
N LYS A 60 -6.07 -13.60 -3.69
CA LYS A 60 -6.79 -12.39 -3.27
C LYS A 60 -5.86 -11.24 -2.88
N LEU A 61 -4.75 -11.53 -2.21
CA LEU A 61 -3.73 -10.53 -1.90
C LEU A 61 -3.05 -9.99 -3.17
N GLN A 62 -2.89 -10.82 -4.20
CA GLN A 62 -2.37 -10.37 -5.49
C GLN A 62 -3.36 -9.45 -6.21
N ASP A 63 -4.65 -9.78 -6.20
CA ASP A 63 -5.71 -8.92 -6.74
C ASP A 63 -5.74 -7.54 -6.05
N ILE A 64 -5.62 -7.49 -4.71
CA ILE A 64 -5.48 -6.21 -3.98
C ILE A 64 -4.21 -5.46 -4.42
N SER A 65 -3.08 -6.16 -4.56
CA SER A 65 -1.81 -5.54 -4.99
C SER A 65 -1.95 -4.88 -6.37
N ASP A 66 -2.53 -5.61 -7.33
CA ASP A 66 -2.75 -5.12 -8.69
C ASP A 66 -3.73 -3.94 -8.72
N TYR A 67 -4.78 -3.99 -7.90
CA TYR A 67 -5.76 -2.91 -7.75
C TYR A 67 -5.14 -1.63 -7.17
N GLU A 68 -4.40 -1.75 -6.07
CA GLU A 68 -3.74 -0.62 -5.41
C GLU A 68 -2.70 0.00 -6.35
N MET A 69 -1.93 -0.80 -7.09
CA MET A 69 -0.95 -0.31 -8.06
C MET A 69 -1.62 0.46 -9.21
N GLN A 70 -2.69 -0.08 -9.78
CA GLN A 70 -3.45 0.60 -10.85
C GLN A 70 -4.05 1.90 -10.35
N SER A 71 -4.62 1.88 -9.14
CA SER A 71 -5.24 3.04 -8.51
C SER A 71 -4.23 4.15 -8.21
N MET A 72 -3.07 3.81 -7.62
CA MET A 72 -2.01 4.78 -7.39
C MET A 72 -1.44 5.33 -8.70
N THR A 73 -1.33 4.51 -9.76
CA THR A 73 -0.89 4.99 -11.07
C THR A 73 -1.88 6.00 -11.65
N ALA A 74 -3.19 5.73 -11.53
CA ALA A 74 -4.23 6.65 -11.95
C ALA A 74 -4.20 7.96 -11.14
N LEU A 75 -4.01 7.87 -9.83
CA LEU A 75 -3.92 9.03 -8.93
C LEU A 75 -2.65 9.85 -9.15
N ALA A 76 -1.50 9.22 -9.36
CA ALA A 76 -0.23 9.91 -9.63
C ALA A 76 -0.20 10.59 -11.01
N GLY A 77 -0.97 10.07 -11.97
CA GLY A 77 -1.16 10.69 -13.27
C GLY A 77 -2.18 11.84 -13.28
N ALA A 78 -2.96 12.02 -12.21
CA ALA A 78 -3.95 13.08 -12.11
C ALA A 78 -3.32 14.39 -11.59
N ASP A 79 -3.52 15.48 -12.32
CA ASP A 79 -3.09 16.81 -11.90
C ASP A 79 -4.08 17.36 -10.85
N PRO A 80 -3.62 17.83 -9.67
CA PRO A 80 -4.49 18.52 -8.71
C PRO A 80 -5.24 19.74 -9.30
N ALA A 81 -4.69 20.37 -10.35
CA ALA A 81 -5.36 21.44 -11.08
C ALA A 81 -6.56 20.93 -11.92
N ASP A 82 -6.57 19.64 -12.28
CA ASP A 82 -7.71 18.94 -12.90
C ASP A 82 -8.49 18.18 -11.81
N TRP A 83 -9.06 18.95 -10.87
CA TRP A 83 -9.86 18.40 -9.78
C TRP A 83 -10.93 17.40 -10.25
N PRO A 84 -11.72 17.63 -11.32
CA PRO A 84 -12.68 16.66 -11.80
C PRO A 84 -12.08 15.29 -12.13
N ALA A 85 -10.91 15.24 -12.76
CA ALA A 85 -10.22 13.99 -13.07
C ALA A 85 -9.70 13.29 -11.80
N LEU A 86 -9.08 14.05 -10.89
CA LEU A 86 -8.60 13.51 -9.61
C LEU A 86 -9.75 13.02 -8.72
N GLN A 87 -10.85 13.76 -8.66
CA GLN A 87 -12.07 13.41 -7.93
C GLN A 87 -12.66 12.09 -8.46
N ALA A 88 -12.71 11.92 -9.77
CA ALA A 88 -13.17 10.67 -10.40
C ALA A 88 -12.27 9.49 -10.03
N ALA A 89 -10.94 9.68 -10.04
CA ALA A 89 -9.98 8.64 -9.66
C ALA A 89 -10.09 8.26 -8.17
N LEU A 90 -10.21 9.24 -7.27
CA LEU A 90 -10.41 9.01 -5.83
C LEU A 90 -11.74 8.31 -5.54
N THR A 91 -12.81 8.69 -6.25
CA THR A 91 -14.13 8.07 -6.11
C THR A 91 -14.13 6.64 -6.62
N ALA A 92 -13.49 6.39 -7.77
CA ALA A 92 -13.32 5.05 -8.30
C ALA A 92 -12.51 4.17 -7.33
N TYR A 93 -11.42 4.70 -6.78
CA TYR A 93 -10.65 4.02 -5.73
C TYR A 93 -11.50 3.69 -4.50
N SER A 94 -12.26 4.65 -3.98
CA SER A 94 -13.09 4.42 -2.80
C SER A 94 -14.15 3.34 -3.05
N THR A 95 -14.74 3.33 -4.25
CA THR A 95 -15.81 2.39 -4.64
C THR A 95 -15.28 0.97 -4.85
N GLY A 96 -14.06 0.81 -5.38
CA GLY A 96 -13.47 -0.51 -5.64
C GLY A 96 -12.90 -1.21 -4.41
N LEU A 97 -12.70 -0.49 -3.28
CA LEU A 97 -12.09 -1.05 -2.07
C LEU A 97 -12.79 -2.34 -1.59
N ALA A 98 -14.11 -2.35 -1.48
CA ALA A 98 -14.84 -3.53 -1.00
C ALA A 98 -14.72 -4.72 -1.97
N GLU A 99 -14.75 -4.46 -3.28
CA GLU A 99 -14.67 -5.51 -4.31
C GLU A 99 -13.34 -6.29 -4.25
N HIS A 100 -12.25 -5.60 -3.91
CA HIS A 100 -10.91 -6.19 -3.83
C HIS A 100 -10.54 -6.69 -2.43
N TYR A 101 -10.91 -5.95 -1.36
CA TYR A 101 -10.53 -6.29 0.01
C TYR A 101 -11.42 -7.36 0.66
N ASP A 102 -12.75 -7.30 0.47
CA ASP A 102 -13.69 -8.19 1.17
C ASP A 102 -13.44 -9.68 0.86
N PRO A 103 -13.18 -10.10 -0.39
CA PRO A 103 -12.87 -11.49 -0.68
C PRO A 103 -11.59 -11.99 -0.01
N ALA A 104 -10.59 -11.12 0.22
CA ALA A 104 -9.37 -11.47 0.93
C ALA A 104 -9.62 -11.59 2.43
N ILE A 105 -10.44 -10.70 3.00
CA ILE A 105 -10.84 -10.70 4.41
C ILE A 105 -11.60 -11.99 4.76
N ASP A 106 -12.49 -12.44 3.87
CA ASP A 106 -13.35 -13.62 4.10
C ASP A 106 -12.57 -14.94 4.19
N VAL A 107 -11.42 -15.04 3.52
CA VAL A 107 -10.63 -16.29 3.41
C VAL A 107 -9.35 -16.26 4.24
N ALA A 108 -8.94 -15.08 4.71
CA ALA A 108 -7.74 -14.90 5.52
C ALA A 108 -7.92 -15.43 6.95
N ASP A 109 -6.79 -15.72 7.61
CA ASP A 109 -6.80 -15.97 9.05
C ASP A 109 -7.19 -14.70 9.83
N GLU A 110 -7.61 -14.85 11.09
CA GLU A 110 -8.15 -13.75 11.91
C GLU A 110 -7.23 -12.52 11.98
N GLN A 111 -5.91 -12.72 12.05
CA GLN A 111 -4.97 -11.62 12.13
C GLN A 111 -4.86 -10.90 10.78
N THR A 112 -4.68 -11.65 9.69
CA THR A 112 -4.59 -11.09 8.34
C THR A 112 -5.90 -10.40 7.94
N ALA A 113 -7.05 -10.98 8.25
CA ALA A 113 -8.37 -10.38 8.02
C ALA A 113 -8.56 -9.06 8.80
N SER A 114 -8.12 -9.02 10.06
CA SER A 114 -8.14 -7.79 10.87
C SER A 114 -7.27 -6.70 10.24
N ASP A 115 -6.10 -7.06 9.73
CA ASP A 115 -5.17 -6.10 9.13
C ASP A 115 -5.66 -5.59 7.77
N LEU A 116 -6.20 -6.46 6.92
CA LEU A 116 -6.86 -6.08 5.68
C LEU A 116 -8.06 -5.14 5.92
N THR A 117 -8.86 -5.40 6.97
CA THR A 117 -9.97 -4.53 7.35
C THR A 117 -9.49 -3.13 7.73
N LYS A 118 -8.43 -3.02 8.55
CA LYS A 118 -7.86 -1.72 8.95
C LYS A 118 -7.38 -0.92 7.74
N LEU A 119 -6.77 -1.59 6.77
CA LEU A 119 -6.28 -0.97 5.54
C LEU A 119 -7.43 -0.43 4.69
N ARG A 120 -8.43 -1.29 4.42
CA ARG A 120 -9.63 -0.92 3.67
C ARG A 120 -10.34 0.27 4.32
N ASP A 121 -10.54 0.22 5.63
CA ASP A 121 -11.28 1.24 6.37
C ASP A 121 -10.50 2.57 6.41
N ALA A 122 -9.17 2.53 6.60
CA ALA A 122 -8.33 3.72 6.53
C ALA A 122 -8.35 4.34 5.12
N SER A 123 -8.23 3.52 4.07
CA SER A 123 -8.31 3.98 2.68
C SER A 123 -9.69 4.56 2.33
N SER A 124 -10.77 3.97 2.85
CA SER A 124 -12.12 4.49 2.71
C SER A 124 -12.25 5.85 3.42
N ALA A 125 -11.80 5.96 4.66
CA ALA A 125 -11.82 7.22 5.42
C ALA A 125 -10.99 8.34 4.74
N ALA A 126 -9.89 7.98 4.10
CA ALA A 126 -9.01 8.93 3.39
C ALA A 126 -9.67 9.53 2.15
N THR A 127 -10.59 8.79 1.55
CA THR A 127 -11.23 9.13 0.27
C THR A 127 -12.71 9.46 0.38
N ALA A 128 -13.32 9.28 1.56
CA ALA A 128 -14.76 9.45 1.78
C ALA A 128 -15.29 10.83 1.39
N SER A 129 -14.50 11.89 1.55
CA SER A 129 -14.87 13.26 1.22
C SER A 129 -14.73 13.59 -0.28
N ALA A 130 -14.09 12.73 -1.08
CA ALA A 130 -13.74 13.05 -2.46
C ALA A 130 -14.99 13.33 -3.31
N ALA A 131 -16.03 12.51 -3.18
CA ALA A 131 -17.25 12.64 -3.98
C ALA A 131 -18.01 13.97 -3.73
N ASP A 132 -17.93 14.50 -2.52
CA ASP A 132 -18.68 15.68 -2.09
C ASP A 132 -17.85 16.97 -2.07
N ALA A 133 -16.52 16.85 -2.18
CA ALA A 133 -15.62 18.00 -2.12
C ALA A 133 -15.72 18.88 -3.39
N PRO A 134 -15.96 20.20 -3.25
CA PRO A 134 -16.08 21.11 -4.39
C PRO A 134 -14.72 21.46 -5.03
N SER A 135 -13.61 21.21 -4.35
CA SER A 135 -12.25 21.44 -4.83
C SER A 135 -11.26 20.50 -4.15
N TYR A 136 -10.06 20.41 -4.73
CA TYR A 136 -8.93 19.69 -4.13
C TYR A 136 -8.59 20.19 -2.72
N GLU A 137 -8.66 21.50 -2.48
CA GLU A 137 -8.35 22.09 -1.18
C GLU A 137 -9.36 21.66 -0.11
N ALA A 138 -10.66 21.67 -0.45
CA ALA A 138 -11.72 21.20 0.45
C ALA A 138 -11.60 19.69 0.72
N PHE A 139 -11.24 18.89 -0.29
CA PHE A 139 -10.92 17.48 -0.11
C PHE A 139 -9.72 17.31 0.84
N ASN A 140 -8.62 18.01 0.60
CA ASN A 140 -7.40 17.89 1.39
C ASN A 140 -7.61 18.31 2.85
N GLU A 141 -8.37 19.38 3.10
CA GLU A 141 -8.75 19.79 4.46
C GLU A 141 -9.61 18.72 5.17
N ALA A 142 -10.58 18.14 4.46
CA ALA A 142 -11.42 17.07 5.01
C ALA A 142 -10.61 15.78 5.25
N SER A 143 -9.75 15.37 4.32
CA SER A 143 -8.98 14.12 4.42
C SER A 143 -7.87 14.19 5.48
N THR A 144 -7.30 15.37 5.72
CA THR A 144 -6.28 15.55 6.78
C THR A 144 -6.88 15.65 8.18
N THR A 145 -8.19 15.88 8.29
CA THR A 145 -8.92 15.92 9.56
C THR A 145 -9.70 14.64 9.85
N SER A 146 -9.97 13.81 8.83
CA SER A 146 -10.76 12.58 8.95
C SER A 146 -10.00 11.38 9.50
N ILE A 147 -8.65 11.36 9.40
CA ILE A 147 -7.80 10.28 9.91
C ILE A 147 -6.87 10.81 11.00
N ASP A 148 -7.02 10.31 12.21
CA ASP A 148 -6.09 10.59 13.30
C ASP A 148 -4.77 9.81 13.12
N VAL A 149 -3.72 10.28 13.79
CA VAL A 149 -2.36 9.71 13.69
C VAL A 149 -2.32 8.25 14.14
N GLU A 150 -3.13 7.85 15.12
CA GLU A 150 -3.16 6.48 15.64
C GLU A 150 -3.78 5.53 14.60
N THR A 151 -4.86 5.96 13.94
CA THR A 151 -5.48 5.23 12.83
C THR A 151 -4.53 5.11 11.63
N ALA A 152 -3.84 6.19 11.26
CA ALA A 152 -2.84 6.15 10.20
C ALA A 152 -1.69 5.20 10.52
N GLN A 153 -1.17 5.23 11.76
CA GLN A 153 -0.10 4.34 12.20
C GLN A 153 -0.56 2.88 12.25
N ALA A 154 -1.78 2.62 12.72
CA ALA A 154 -2.36 1.27 12.74
C ALA A 154 -2.50 0.69 11.34
N ALA A 155 -2.89 1.51 10.35
CA ALA A 155 -2.93 1.10 8.94
C ALA A 155 -1.53 0.82 8.39
N ILE A 156 -0.53 1.65 8.69
CA ILE A 156 0.87 1.41 8.30
C ILE A 156 1.38 0.09 8.88
N ASP A 157 1.13 -0.16 10.16
CA ASP A 157 1.58 -1.39 10.81
C ASP A 157 0.84 -2.62 10.27
N ALA A 158 -0.46 -2.49 9.96
CA ALA A 158 -1.23 -3.53 9.28
C ALA A 158 -0.66 -3.83 7.87
N SER A 159 -0.34 -2.80 7.10
CA SER A 159 0.29 -2.94 5.78
C SER A 159 1.60 -3.73 5.87
N ASN A 160 2.47 -3.38 6.82
CA ASN A 160 3.73 -4.11 7.01
C ASN A 160 3.50 -5.58 7.37
N ARG A 161 2.49 -5.89 8.18
CA ARG A 161 2.17 -7.27 8.55
C ARG A 161 1.59 -8.07 7.39
N VAL A 162 0.71 -7.46 6.57
CA VAL A 162 0.16 -8.10 5.38
C VAL A 162 1.25 -8.34 4.33
N ASP A 163 2.17 -7.40 4.14
CA ASP A 163 3.31 -7.60 3.22
C ASP A 163 4.26 -8.71 3.72
N GLN A 164 4.54 -8.78 5.02
CA GLN A 164 5.29 -9.91 5.59
C GLN A 164 4.56 -11.23 5.42
N TYR A 165 3.23 -11.23 5.60
CA TYR A 165 2.41 -12.42 5.35
C TYR A 165 2.50 -12.85 3.88
N ALA A 166 2.34 -11.93 2.93
CA ALA A 166 2.47 -12.21 1.50
C ALA A 166 3.86 -12.75 1.14
N GLN A 167 4.93 -12.19 1.71
CA GLN A 167 6.29 -12.66 1.47
C GLN A 167 6.50 -14.09 2.00
N ASN A 168 6.06 -14.35 3.23
CA ASN A 168 6.31 -15.62 3.91
C ASN A 168 5.39 -16.75 3.41
N THR A 169 4.15 -16.43 3.04
CA THR A 169 3.11 -17.41 2.69
C THR A 169 2.95 -17.53 1.17
N CYS A 170 3.00 -16.42 0.45
CA CYS A 170 2.69 -16.34 -0.98
C CYS A 170 3.93 -16.19 -1.88
N GLY A 171 5.09 -15.91 -1.30
CA GLY A 171 6.34 -15.78 -2.04
C GLY A 171 6.46 -14.50 -2.87
N PHE A 172 5.62 -13.48 -2.62
CA PHE A 172 5.75 -12.17 -3.25
C PHE A 172 5.70 -11.05 -2.21
N SER A 173 6.41 -9.96 -2.48
CA SER A 173 6.23 -8.72 -1.73
C SER A 173 5.31 -7.81 -2.50
N ILE A 174 4.31 -7.31 -1.80
CA ILE A 174 3.37 -6.34 -2.34
C ILE A 174 4.07 -4.99 -2.55
N ASN A 175 5.02 -4.67 -1.67
CA ASN A 175 5.81 -3.44 -1.74
C ASN A 175 6.84 -3.42 -2.88
N GLN A 176 7.41 -4.57 -3.28
CA GLN A 176 8.39 -4.62 -4.39
C GLN A 176 7.75 -4.50 -5.77
N GLN A 177 6.46 -4.81 -5.94
CA GLN A 177 5.78 -4.67 -7.23
C GLN A 177 5.58 -3.21 -7.65
N GLN A 178 5.75 -2.24 -6.73
CA GLN A 178 5.73 -0.80 -7.04
C GLN A 178 7.02 -0.31 -7.74
N GLU A 179 8.12 -1.08 -7.68
CA GLU A 179 9.32 -0.85 -8.50
C GLU A 179 9.14 -1.51 -9.87
N ALA A 180 8.34 -0.89 -10.74
CA ALA A 180 8.33 -1.24 -12.17
C ALA A 180 9.74 -1.01 -12.80
N PRO A 181 10.11 -1.77 -13.86
CA PRO A 181 11.49 -2.08 -14.20
C PRO A 181 12.31 -0.85 -14.60
N ALA A 182 13.59 -0.85 -14.20
CA ALA A 182 14.57 0.13 -14.64
C ALA A 182 14.48 0.34 -16.16
N PRO A 183 14.50 1.60 -16.66
CA PRO A 183 14.47 1.86 -18.09
C PRO A 183 15.64 1.14 -18.75
N ALA A 184 15.35 0.35 -19.78
CA ALA A 184 16.37 -0.35 -20.55
C ALA A 184 17.46 0.66 -20.97
N PRO A 185 18.76 0.33 -20.82
CA PRO A 185 19.82 1.22 -21.25
C PRO A 185 19.65 1.52 -22.73
N ALA A 186 19.58 2.80 -23.08
CA ALA A 186 19.51 3.25 -24.46
C ALA A 186 20.67 2.60 -25.25
N PRO A 187 20.42 2.08 -26.47
CA PRO A 187 21.50 1.58 -27.31
C PRO A 187 22.45 2.75 -27.61
N GLY A 188 23.68 2.64 -27.10
CA GLY A 188 24.74 3.63 -27.32
C GLY A 188 24.99 3.82 -28.81
N GLY A 189 24.93 5.07 -29.25
CA GLY A 189 25.43 5.52 -30.56
C GLY A 189 26.90 5.88 -30.49
#